data_AF-A0A0R3Q1M1-F1
#
_entry.id   AF-A0A0R3Q1M1-F1
#
_cell.length_a   1.000
_cell.length_b   1.000
_cell.length_c   1.000
_cell.angle_alpha   90.00
_cell.angle_beta   90.00
_cell.angle_gamma   90.00
#
_symmetry.space_group_name_H-M   'P 1'
#
loop_
_entity.id
_entity.type
_entity.pdbx_description
1 polymer ?
#
loop_
_entity_poly.entity_id
_entity_poly.type
_entity_poly.pdbx_seq_one_letter_code
_entity_poly.pdbx_strand_id
1 'polypeptide(L)'
;MELLHTSIGNGAVKQLIAVTGKTHQVYSQLRNHTPIPNVKIYYTTPKIGDLPEWYHYGKSVRVPDLVLVAQPGYAILTRDSRKQVPQRKPQEVLAGMSGYNNHYPEMLGVFLAYGPGKNFDLIVVPA
;
A
#
# COMPACT_ATOMS: atom_id res chain seq x y z
N MET A 1 1.25 26.36 -3.42
CA MET A 1 0.39 26.03 -2.26
C MET A 1 0.60 24.55 -1.93
N GLU A 2 0.84 24.21 -0.67
CA GLU A 2 1.15 22.84 -0.27
C GLU A 2 -0.12 21.98 -0.20
N LEU A 3 -0.12 20.82 -0.85
CA LEU A 3 -1.29 19.93 -0.94
C LEU A 3 -1.24 18.74 0.02
N LEU A 4 -0.04 18.35 0.45
CA LEU A 4 0.20 17.19 1.28
C LEU A 4 0.65 17.65 2.68
N HIS A 5 0.00 17.14 3.72
CA HIS A 5 0.43 17.38 5.10
C HIS A 5 1.56 16.44 5.50
N THR A 6 1.39 15.14 5.28
CA THR A 6 2.43 14.13 5.53
C THR A 6 2.19 12.85 4.72
N SER A 7 3.18 11.98 4.70
CA SER A 7 3.12 10.65 4.11
C SER A 7 3.52 9.60 5.15
N ILE A 8 2.92 8.42 5.09
CA ILE A 8 3.19 7.34 6.04
C ILE A 8 3.76 6.14 5.30
N GLY A 9 4.87 5.61 5.84
CA GLY A 9 5.59 4.49 5.26
C GLY A 9 6.39 4.84 4.01
N ASN A 10 7.02 3.82 3.45
CA ASN A 10 7.73 3.88 2.18
C ASN A 10 7.79 2.46 1.58
N GLY A 11 8.08 2.36 0.30
CA GLY A 11 8.20 1.07 -0.39
C GLY A 11 6.94 0.68 -1.16
N ALA A 12 6.48 -0.56 -1.01
CA ALA A 12 5.41 -1.15 -1.81
C ALA A 12 4.05 -0.44 -1.60
N VAL A 13 3.78 -0.03 -0.37
CA VAL A 13 2.55 0.66 0.02
C VAL A 13 2.89 1.96 0.72
N LYS A 14 2.16 3.02 0.38
CA LYS A 14 2.32 4.32 0.99
C LYS A 14 0.98 4.97 1.25
N GLN A 15 0.81 5.61 2.40
CA GLN A 15 -0.39 6.36 2.69
C GLN A 15 -0.11 7.86 2.62
N LEU A 16 -1.10 8.63 2.19
CA LEU A 16 -1.00 10.08 2.10
C LEU A 16 -2.05 10.74 3.00
N ILE A 17 -1.62 11.73 3.78
CA ILE A 17 -2.49 12.64 4.49
C ILE A 17 -2.41 13.98 3.77
N ALA A 18 -3.46 14.32 3.04
CA ALA A 18 -3.59 15.61 2.40
C ALA A 18 -3.83 16.71 3.42
N VAL A 19 -3.55 17.97 3.05
CA VAL A 19 -4.05 19.12 3.80
C VAL A 19 -5.57 19.06 3.84
N THR A 20 -6.19 19.49 4.94
CA THR A 20 -7.65 19.48 5.12
C THR A 20 -8.37 20.09 3.91
N GLY A 21 -9.34 19.36 3.36
CA GLY A 21 -10.10 19.78 2.18
C GLY A 21 -9.39 19.58 0.83
N LYS A 22 -8.16 19.03 0.80
CA LYS A 22 -7.37 18.85 -0.44
C LYS A 22 -7.26 17.40 -0.90
N THR A 23 -7.86 16.43 -0.21
CA THR A 23 -7.78 15.00 -0.55
C THR A 23 -8.14 14.72 -2.00
N HIS A 24 -9.25 15.28 -2.50
CA HIS A 24 -9.66 15.10 -3.89
C HIS A 24 -8.73 15.74 -4.91
N GLN A 25 -8.18 16.91 -4.59
CA GLN A 25 -7.18 17.55 -5.43
C GLN A 25 -5.91 16.69 -5.55
N VAL A 26 -5.42 16.14 -4.43
CA VAL A 26 -4.26 15.23 -4.43
C VAL A 26 -4.55 13.97 -5.25
N TYR A 27 -5.71 13.36 -5.03
CA TYR A 27 -6.12 12.16 -5.77
C TYR A 27 -6.20 12.41 -7.28
N SER A 28 -6.92 13.45 -7.72
CA SER A 28 -7.06 13.74 -9.15
C SER A 28 -5.70 14.07 -9.79
N GLN A 29 -4.84 14.82 -9.09
CA GLN A 29 -3.50 15.13 -9.58
C GLN A 29 -2.66 13.86 -9.81
N LEU A 30 -2.68 12.93 -8.86
CA LEU A 30 -1.87 11.71 -8.93
C LEU A 30 -2.47 10.61 -9.79
N ARG A 31 -3.80 10.58 -9.98
CA ARG A 31 -4.47 9.54 -10.78
C ARG A 31 -4.69 9.97 -12.24
N ASN A 32 -5.04 11.23 -12.48
CA ASN A 32 -5.55 11.68 -13.77
C ASN A 32 -4.58 12.62 -14.50
N HIS A 33 -3.95 13.56 -13.79
CA HIS A 33 -3.13 14.60 -14.43
C HIS A 33 -1.64 14.26 -14.53
N THR A 34 -1.11 13.59 -13.51
CA THR A 34 0.30 13.17 -13.42
C THR A 34 0.34 11.76 -12.82
N PRO A 35 -0.13 10.75 -13.57
CA PRO A 35 -0.07 9.37 -13.12
C PRO A 35 1.38 8.95 -12.86
N ILE A 36 1.61 8.36 -11.69
CA ILE A 36 2.91 7.76 -11.37
C ILE A 36 2.95 6.37 -12.03
N PRO A 37 3.90 6.10 -12.94
CA PRO A 37 4.00 4.78 -13.57
C PRO A 37 4.11 3.66 -12.53
N ASN A 38 3.40 2.56 -12.76
CA ASN A 38 3.42 1.36 -11.91
C ASN A 38 3.01 1.58 -10.46
N VAL A 39 2.27 2.65 -10.17
CA VAL A 39 1.66 2.92 -8.87
C VAL A 39 0.18 3.17 -9.07
N LYS A 40 -0.66 2.48 -8.31
CA LYS A 40 -2.10 2.71 -8.24
C LYS A 40 -2.41 3.57 -7.02
N ILE A 41 -3.30 4.55 -7.19
CA ILE A 41 -3.75 5.45 -6.14
C ILE A 41 -5.21 5.14 -5.87
N TYR A 42 -5.54 4.94 -4.60
CA TYR A 42 -6.88 4.57 -4.17
C TYR A 42 -7.40 5.47 -3.08
N TYR A 43 -8.71 5.70 -3.12
CA TYR A 43 -9.47 6.11 -1.95
C TYR A 43 -9.76 4.91 -1.05
N THR A 44 -9.61 5.10 0.26
CA THR A 44 -9.93 4.08 1.27
C THR A 44 -11.34 4.25 1.85
N THR A 45 -11.99 5.39 1.62
CA THR A 45 -13.31 5.72 2.18
C THR A 45 -14.42 4.96 1.45
N PRO A 46 -15.30 4.19 2.11
CA PRO A 46 -16.25 3.28 1.45
C PRO A 46 -17.19 3.87 0.38
N LYS A 47 -17.57 5.15 0.49
CA LYS A 47 -18.53 5.79 -0.44
C LYS A 47 -17.89 6.30 -1.75
N ILE A 48 -16.60 6.58 -1.72
CA ILE A 48 -15.82 7.11 -2.85
C ILE A 48 -14.61 6.22 -3.18
N GLY A 49 -14.49 5.12 -2.44
CA GLY A 49 -13.39 4.19 -2.44
C GLY A 49 -13.37 3.38 -3.71
N ASP A 50 -12.24 3.40 -4.40
CA ASP A 50 -11.94 2.55 -5.54
C ASP A 50 -10.91 1.47 -5.18
N LEU A 51 -10.54 1.37 -3.89
CA LEU A 51 -9.74 0.27 -3.38
C LEU A 51 -10.55 -1.03 -3.45
N PRO A 52 -10.03 -2.11 -4.08
CA PRO A 52 -10.74 -3.37 -4.17
C PRO A 52 -11.12 -3.93 -2.80
N GLU A 53 -12.36 -4.41 -2.68
CA GLU A 53 -12.95 -4.85 -1.40
C GLU A 53 -12.17 -5.99 -0.74
N TRP A 54 -11.62 -6.91 -1.53
CA TRP A 54 -10.83 -8.05 -1.06
C TRP A 54 -9.54 -7.66 -0.32
N TYR A 55 -9.12 -6.40 -0.37
CA TYR A 55 -8.04 -5.93 0.52
C TYR A 55 -8.47 -5.83 1.98
N HIS A 56 -9.77 -5.64 2.25
CA HIS A 56 -10.28 -5.28 3.58
C HIS A 56 -9.50 -4.13 4.25
N TYR A 57 -8.94 -3.23 3.44
CA TYR A 57 -8.00 -2.17 3.85
C TYR A 57 -8.65 -0.78 3.75
N GLY A 58 -9.92 -0.70 4.15
CA GLY A 58 -10.70 0.53 4.12
C GLY A 58 -10.26 1.55 5.17
N LYS A 59 -10.89 2.72 5.11
CA LYS A 59 -10.66 3.85 6.03
C LYS A 59 -10.78 3.40 7.50
N SER A 60 -9.78 3.79 8.30
CA SER A 60 -9.81 3.63 9.76
C SER A 60 -9.06 4.78 10.42
N VAL A 61 -8.98 4.79 11.76
CA VAL A 61 -8.17 5.77 12.50
C VAL A 61 -6.69 5.75 12.07
N ARG A 62 -6.18 4.58 11.64
CA ARG A 62 -4.78 4.39 11.22
C ARG A 62 -4.57 4.35 9.71
N VAL A 63 -5.65 4.31 8.92
CA VAL A 63 -5.60 4.27 7.45
C VAL A 63 -6.14 5.61 6.93
N PRO A 64 -5.29 6.49 6.38
CA PRO A 64 -5.68 7.73 5.72
C PRO A 64 -6.61 7.53 4.53
N ASP A 65 -7.17 8.63 4.02
CA ASP A 65 -8.12 8.61 2.91
C ASP A 65 -7.50 8.11 1.59
N LEU A 66 -6.18 8.24 1.45
CA LEU A 66 -5.43 7.88 0.25
C LEU A 66 -4.35 6.85 0.56
N VAL A 67 -4.36 5.78 -0.23
CA VAL A 67 -3.31 4.76 -0.25
C VAL A 67 -2.78 4.58 -1.67
N LEU A 68 -1.47 4.43 -1.77
CA LEU A 68 -0.76 4.14 -2.99
C LEU A 68 -0.19 2.73 -2.90
N VAL A 69 -0.37 1.96 -3.96
CA VAL A 69 0.13 0.57 -4.07
C VAL A 69 0.98 0.49 -5.32
N ALA A 70 2.27 0.22 -5.14
CA ALA A 70 3.20 -0.02 -6.23
C ALA A 70 3.01 -1.42 -6.83
N GLN A 71 3.48 -1.60 -8.07
CA GLN A 71 3.73 -2.93 -8.62
C GLN A 71 5.10 -3.46 -8.16
N PRO A 72 5.27 -4.80 -8.10
CA PRO A 72 6.54 -5.47 -7.86
C PRO A 72 7.68 -4.89 -8.70
N GLY A 73 8.85 -4.71 -8.08
CA GLY A 73 10.01 -4.04 -8.69
C GLY A 73 10.03 -2.51 -8.55
N TYR A 74 8.96 -1.90 -8.03
CA TYR A 74 8.88 -0.46 -7.76
C TYR A 74 8.73 -0.17 -6.26
N ALA A 75 9.14 1.04 -5.85
CA ALA A 75 9.04 1.52 -4.49
C ALA A 75 8.65 3.02 -4.46
N ILE A 76 7.83 3.40 -3.49
CA ILE A 76 7.32 4.76 -3.33
C ILE A 76 8.07 5.45 -2.18
N LEU A 77 8.86 6.46 -2.52
CA LEU A 77 9.68 7.22 -1.59
C LEU A 77 9.22 8.67 -1.50
N THR A 78 9.30 9.26 -0.31
CA THR A 78 9.11 10.72 -0.15
C THR A 78 10.47 11.37 -0.25
N ARG A 79 10.61 12.35 -1.15
CA ARG A 79 11.87 13.08 -1.34
C ARG A 79 12.26 13.89 -0.11
N ASP A 80 11.31 14.61 0.47
CA ASP A 80 11.50 15.34 1.74
C ASP A 80 11.20 14.41 2.92
N SER A 81 12.25 13.85 3.54
CA SER A 81 12.12 12.91 4.65
C SER A 81 11.39 13.49 5.87
N ARG A 82 11.37 14.81 6.03
CA ARG A 82 10.66 15.51 7.13
C ARG A 82 9.14 15.42 6.99
N LYS A 83 8.64 15.19 5.77
CA LYS A 83 7.21 15.00 5.45
C LYS A 83 6.81 13.52 5.40
N GLN A 84 7.64 12.65 5.97
CA GLN A 84 7.37 11.21 6.06
C GLN A 84 7.42 10.75 7.51
N VAL A 85 6.48 9.89 7.90
CA VAL A 85 6.47 9.19 9.18
C VAL A 85 6.49 7.67 8.94
N PRO A 86 7.46 6.92 9.50
CA PRO A 86 8.67 7.43 10.14
C PRO A 86 9.58 8.15 9.13
N GLN A 87 10.47 9.01 9.63
CA GLN A 87 11.47 9.66 8.78
C GLN A 87 12.37 8.58 8.15
N ARG A 88 12.54 8.66 6.82
CA ARG A 88 13.33 7.70 6.06
C ARG A 88 14.80 7.77 6.45
N LYS A 89 15.46 6.63 6.64
CA LYS A 89 16.92 6.56 6.81
C LYS A 89 17.61 6.62 5.43
N PRO A 90 18.66 7.45 5.24
CA PRO A 90 19.30 7.65 3.94
C PRO A 90 19.88 6.39 3.29
N GLN A 91 20.20 5.35 4.09
CA GLN A 91 20.93 4.15 3.68
C GLN A 91 20.05 2.90 3.53
N GLU A 92 18.72 3.03 3.57
CA GLU A 92 17.81 1.92 3.23
C GLU A 92 17.82 1.71 1.71
N VAL A 93 18.86 1.04 1.21
CA VAL A 93 18.79 0.35 -0.08
C VAL A 93 18.29 -1.06 0.23
N LEU A 94 16.98 -1.26 0.06
CA LEU A 94 16.37 -2.56 0.30
C LEU A 94 16.62 -3.45 -0.92
N ALA A 95 17.45 -4.48 -0.77
CA ALA A 95 17.70 -5.48 -1.80
C ALA A 95 16.44 -6.30 -2.15
N GLY A 96 15.46 -6.33 -1.25
CA GLY A 96 14.15 -6.94 -1.45
C GLY A 96 13.08 -6.19 -0.65
N MET A 97 11.85 -6.24 -1.13
CA MET A 97 10.71 -5.54 -0.54
C MET A 97 9.46 -6.42 -0.61
N SER A 98 8.58 -6.27 0.38
CA SER A 98 7.29 -6.95 0.45
C SER A 98 6.18 -5.94 0.76
N GLY A 99 4.93 -6.40 0.75
CA GLY A 99 3.75 -5.59 1.03
C GLY A 99 3.02 -5.09 -0.21
N TYR A 100 3.32 -5.61 -1.39
CA TYR A 100 2.55 -5.38 -2.62
C TYR A 100 1.14 -6.03 -2.52
N ASN A 101 0.40 -6.04 -3.63
CA ASN A 101 -0.85 -6.81 -3.73
C ASN A 101 -0.61 -8.27 -3.33
N ASN A 102 -1.36 -8.78 -2.36
CA ASN A 102 -1.26 -10.14 -1.84
C ASN A 102 -1.70 -11.23 -2.84
N HIS A 103 -2.34 -10.86 -3.94
CA HIS A 103 -2.62 -11.78 -5.04
C HIS A 103 -1.42 -12.02 -5.98
N TYR A 104 -0.33 -11.27 -5.85
CA TYR A 104 0.86 -11.55 -6.64
C TYR A 104 1.59 -12.80 -6.09
N PRO A 105 2.05 -13.73 -6.96
CA PRO A 105 2.69 -14.96 -6.54
C PRO A 105 3.85 -14.78 -5.55
N GLU A 106 4.65 -13.73 -5.74
CA GLU A 106 5.80 -13.37 -4.91
C GLU A 106 5.42 -12.87 -3.50
N MET A 107 4.16 -12.51 -3.27
CA MET A 107 3.63 -12.08 -1.96
C MET A 107 2.94 -13.23 -1.20
N LEU A 108 2.82 -14.41 -1.79
CA LEU A 108 2.20 -15.57 -1.15
C LEU A 108 3.12 -16.12 -0.06
N GLY A 109 2.55 -16.34 1.12
CA GLY A 109 3.22 -17.01 2.23
C GLY A 109 3.16 -18.54 2.09
N VAL A 110 4.14 -19.23 2.68
CA VAL A 110 4.11 -20.69 2.83
C VAL A 110 3.44 -21.05 4.15
N PHE A 111 2.50 -21.99 4.12
CA PHE A 111 1.86 -22.55 5.31
C PHE A 111 2.08 -24.07 5.35
N LEU A 112 2.73 -24.56 6.40
CA LEU A 112 2.99 -25.99 6.62
C LEU A 112 2.51 -26.37 8.02
N ALA A 113 1.74 -27.46 8.11
CA ALA A 113 1.20 -27.97 9.37
C ALA A 113 1.38 -29.49 9.46
N TYR A 114 1.67 -29.98 10.67
CA TYR A 114 1.83 -31.40 10.98
C TYR A 114 1.33 -31.68 12.41
N GLY A 115 0.56 -32.75 12.61
CA GLY A 115 0.07 -33.14 13.94
C GLY A 115 -0.84 -34.36 13.93
N PRO A 116 -1.31 -34.83 15.10
CA PRO A 116 -2.22 -35.97 15.21
C PRO A 116 -3.66 -35.56 14.84
N GLY A 117 -3.90 -35.35 13.56
CA GLY A 117 -5.23 -35.17 12.94
C GLY A 117 -5.41 -36.20 11.83
N LYS A 118 -6.61 -36.76 11.68
CA LYS A 118 -6.91 -37.67 10.56
C LYS A 118 -6.80 -36.90 9.24
N ASN A 119 -5.93 -37.38 8.34
CA ASN A 119 -5.67 -36.91 6.97
C ASN A 119 -4.53 -35.88 6.84
N PHE A 120 -3.28 -36.36 6.86
CA PHE A 120 -2.15 -35.62 6.30
C PHE A 120 -1.66 -36.34 5.05
N ASP A 121 -2.20 -35.91 3.91
CA ASP A 121 -1.66 -35.98 2.55
C ASP A 121 -2.53 -35.06 1.67
N LEU A 122 -2.60 -33.77 2.02
CA LEU A 122 -3.35 -32.77 1.27
C LEU A 122 -2.44 -31.63 0.84
N ILE A 123 -2.18 -31.53 -0.46
CA ILE A 123 -1.80 -30.25 -1.07
C ILE A 123 -3.10 -29.45 -1.15
N VAL A 124 -3.28 -28.51 -0.23
CA VAL A 124 -4.37 -27.54 -0.31
C VAL A 124 -3.94 -26.44 -1.28
N VAL A 125 -4.64 -26.32 -2.40
CA VAL A 125 -4.48 -25.16 -3.29
C VAL A 125 -5.20 -23.98 -2.61
N PRO A 126 -4.54 -22.83 -2.38
CA PRO A 126 -5.21 -21.66 -1.82
C PRO A 126 -6.36 -21.24 -2.75
N ALA A 127 -7.54 -21.00 -2.15
CA ALA A 127 -8.76 -20.57 -2.83
C ALA A 127 -8.70 -19.11 -3.28
#